data_AF-A0AAW1MGM6-F1
#
_entry.id   AF-A0AAW1MGM6-F1
#
_cell.length_a   1.000
_cell.length_b   1.000
_cell.length_c   1.000
_cell.angle_alpha   90.00
_cell.angle_beta   90.00
_cell.angle_gamma   90.00
#
_symmetry.space_group_name_H-M   'P 1'
#
loop_
_entity.id
_entity.type
_entity.pdbx_description
1 polymer ?
#
loop_
_entity_poly.entity_id
_entity_poly.type
_entity_poly.pdbx_seq_one_letter_code
_entity_poly.pdbx_strand_id
1 'polypeptide(L)'
;MKGLEDQLLGRVILTEKKELESERTNLIKDVTENKRKMLELEQSLLYKLTTIQGSLLDDETLISVLNVSKDTAAEVREKLAIAKDTEIKINAAREEFRPVATRGSVLYFLICNMAMVNVMYQTSLVQFLERFDWSMLKSEKSPITSRRLNYIIEYLTYEIFKYKSRGLYEIHKYMFVLLMALKIDMQKEHITHEEFQTFIKGGAALDLNACPPKPAKWITRSSKRSSRAAPRWI
;
A
#
# COMPACT_ATOMS: atom_id res chain seq x y z
N MET A 1 0.88 0.05 -8.04
CA MET A 1 0.74 0.89 -6.83
C MET A 1 0.82 0.05 -5.55
N LYS A 2 0.02 -1.02 -5.40
CA LYS A 2 0.03 -1.86 -4.18
C LYS A 2 1.41 -2.37 -3.73
N GLY A 3 2.26 -2.86 -4.65
CA GLY A 3 3.58 -3.40 -4.26
C GLY A 3 4.53 -2.41 -3.59
N LEU A 4 4.67 -1.20 -4.14
CA LEU A 4 5.50 -0.16 -3.50
C LEU A 4 4.88 0.32 -2.18
N GLU A 5 3.56 0.44 -2.14
CA GLU A 5 2.86 0.81 -0.92
C GLU A 5 3.12 -0.18 0.21
N ASP A 6 3.07 -1.49 -0.05
CA ASP A 6 3.38 -2.52 0.96
C ASP A 6 4.86 -2.49 1.38
N GLN A 7 5.78 -2.18 0.46
CA GLN A 7 7.19 -1.95 0.78
C GLN A 7 7.39 -0.75 1.71
N LEU A 8 6.74 0.37 1.41
CA LEU A 8 6.79 1.57 2.23
C LEU A 8 6.14 1.33 3.60
N LEU A 9 5.04 0.58 3.64
CA LEU A 9 4.38 0.19 4.89
C LEU A 9 5.33 -0.59 5.80
N GLY A 10 6.00 -1.62 5.27
CA GLY A 10 7.03 -2.36 6.03
C GLY A 10 8.11 -1.44 6.58
N ARG A 11 8.52 -0.43 5.80
CA ARG A 11 9.54 0.53 6.21
C ARG A 11 9.09 1.48 7.32
N VAL A 12 7.85 1.96 7.25
CA VAL A 12 7.23 2.78 8.32
C VAL A 12 7.16 1.98 9.61
N ILE A 13 6.70 0.73 9.55
CA ILE A 13 6.55 -0.14 10.73
C ILE A 13 7.92 -0.43 11.36
N LEU A 14 8.93 -0.76 10.55
CA LEU A 14 10.30 -0.98 11.02
C LEU A 14 10.85 0.24 11.79
N THR A 15 10.43 1.44 11.41
CA THR A 15 10.92 2.70 11.99
C THR A 15 10.11 3.11 13.23
N GLU A 16 8.78 3.07 13.16
CA GLU A 16 7.90 3.61 14.21
C GLU A 16 7.43 2.54 15.22
N LYS A 17 7.41 1.25 14.84
CA LYS A 17 6.91 0.13 15.66
C LYS A 17 7.76 -1.14 15.47
N LYS A 18 9.04 -1.04 15.82
CA LYS A 18 10.01 -2.16 15.69
C LYS A 18 9.57 -3.44 16.42
N GLU A 19 8.93 -3.30 17.58
CA GLU A 19 8.40 -4.43 18.36
C GLU A 19 7.35 -5.22 17.56
N LEU A 20 6.43 -4.53 16.88
CA LEU A 20 5.39 -5.16 16.05
C LEU A 20 6.00 -5.95 14.88
N GLU A 21 7.06 -5.43 14.24
CA GLU A 21 7.75 -6.17 13.17
C GLU A 21 8.54 -7.36 13.70
N SER A 22 9.11 -7.25 14.90
CA SER A 22 9.77 -8.37 15.58
C SER A 22 8.77 -9.48 15.90
N GLU A 23 7.60 -9.12 16.46
CA GLU A 23 6.51 -10.06 16.75
C GLU A 23 6.03 -10.76 15.49
N ARG A 24 5.82 -9.99 14.40
CA ARG A 24 5.46 -10.53 13.09
C ARG A 24 6.52 -11.53 12.57
N THR A 25 7.80 -11.18 12.69
CA THR A 25 8.90 -12.03 12.21
C THR A 25 8.96 -13.34 12.99
N ASN A 26 8.78 -13.28 14.32
CA ASN A 26 8.74 -14.46 15.16
C ASN A 26 7.53 -15.34 14.84
N LEU A 27 6.35 -14.73 14.69
CA LEU A 27 5.13 -15.44 14.30
C LEU A 27 5.30 -16.19 12.97
N ILE A 28 5.92 -15.56 11.97
CA ILE A 28 6.19 -16.21 10.67
C ILE A 28 7.13 -17.40 10.81
N LYS A 29 8.17 -17.28 11.65
CA LYS A 29 9.08 -18.39 11.94
C LYS A 29 8.33 -19.55 12.60
N ASP A 30 7.53 -19.27 13.62
CA ASP A 30 6.75 -20.26 14.35
C ASP A 30 5.73 -20.96 13.45
N VAL A 31 5.02 -20.21 12.61
CA VAL A 31 4.08 -20.76 11.62
C VAL A 31 4.81 -21.65 10.61
N THR A 32 6.00 -21.24 10.16
CA THR A 32 6.80 -22.01 9.20
C THR A 32 7.31 -23.32 9.84
N GLU A 33 7.80 -23.25 11.07
CA GLU A 33 8.26 -24.42 11.82
C GLU A 33 7.11 -25.39 12.11
N ASN A 34 5.95 -24.89 12.54
CA ASN A 34 4.76 -25.69 12.82
C ASN A 34 4.20 -26.34 11.55
N LYS A 35 4.18 -25.63 10.41
CA LYS A 35 3.82 -26.22 9.11
C LYS A 35 4.79 -27.33 8.70
N ARG A 36 6.10 -27.13 8.90
CA ARG A 36 7.11 -28.15 8.64
C ARG A 36 6.91 -29.39 9.53
N LYS A 37 6.70 -29.20 10.83
CA LYS A 37 6.41 -30.30 11.77
C LYS A 37 5.17 -31.09 11.36
N MET A 38 4.11 -30.42 10.91
CA MET A 38 2.90 -31.10 10.41
C MET A 38 3.22 -32.00 9.20
N LEU A 39 3.98 -31.48 8.23
CA LEU A 39 4.39 -32.26 7.04
C LEU A 39 5.27 -33.45 7.43
N GLU A 40 6.19 -33.28 8.37
CA GLU A 40 7.06 -34.35 8.86
C GLU A 40 6.26 -35.46 9.58
N LEU A 41 5.25 -35.08 10.38
CA LEU A 41 4.34 -36.03 11.02
C LEU A 41 3.52 -36.81 9.98
N GLU A 42 2.98 -36.14 8.96
CA GLU A 42 2.24 -36.78 7.87
C GLU A 42 3.12 -37.76 7.08
N GLN A 43 4.35 -37.36 6.74
CA GLN A 43 5.30 -38.21 6.02
C GLN A 43 5.76 -39.41 6.86
N SER A 44 6.04 -39.20 8.15
CA SER A 44 6.42 -40.28 9.07
C SER A 44 5.29 -41.30 9.21
N LEU A 45 4.05 -40.83 9.31
CA LEU A 45 2.87 -41.70 9.39
C LEU A 45 2.69 -42.50 8.09
N LEU A 46 2.78 -41.84 6.93
CA LEU A 46 2.68 -42.50 5.62
C LEU A 46 3.76 -43.57 5.43
N TYR A 47 5.01 -43.26 5.79
CA TYR A 47 6.11 -44.21 5.73
C TYR A 47 5.84 -45.45 6.59
N LYS A 48 5.40 -45.26 7.85
CA LYS A 48 5.08 -46.39 8.73
C LYS A 48 3.91 -47.24 8.23
N LEU A 49 2.86 -46.62 7.69
CA LEU A 49 1.72 -47.34 7.10
C LEU A 49 2.09 -48.15 5.86
N THR A 50 3.04 -47.67 5.04
CA THR A 50 3.48 -48.34 3.81
C THR A 50 4.53 -49.43 4.04
N THR A 51 5.31 -49.34 5.12
CA THR A 51 6.41 -50.28 5.42
C THR A 51 5.92 -51.58 6.09
N ILE A 52 4.74 -51.56 6.72
CA ILE A 52 4.21 -52.72 7.43
C ILE A 52 3.65 -53.74 6.44
N GLN A 53 4.28 -54.92 6.39
CA GLN A 53 3.76 -56.12 5.74
C GLN A 53 3.13 -57.03 6.81
N GLY A 54 1.81 -56.92 7.02
CA GLY A 54 1.09 -57.71 8.02
C GLY A 54 -0.21 -57.06 8.48
N SER A 55 -0.89 -57.66 9.47
CA SER A 55 -2.10 -57.12 10.08
C SER A 55 -1.77 -55.88 10.91
N LEU A 56 -2.35 -54.73 10.54
CA LEU A 56 -2.13 -53.43 11.17
C LEU A 56 -2.51 -53.38 12.67
N LEU A 57 -3.37 -54.32 13.10
CA LEU A 57 -3.93 -54.37 14.44
C LEU A 57 -3.01 -55.08 15.46
N ASP A 58 -2.03 -55.84 14.98
CA ASP A 58 -1.18 -56.68 15.84
C ASP A 58 0.09 -55.95 16.29
N ASP A 59 0.36 -54.75 15.76
CA ASP A 59 1.55 -53.97 16.08
C ASP A 59 1.22 -52.86 17.11
N GLU A 60 1.31 -53.19 18.40
CA GLU A 60 1.11 -52.26 19.51
C GLU A 60 1.98 -50.99 19.40
N THR A 61 3.15 -51.10 18.76
CA THR A 61 4.07 -49.97 18.56
C THR A 61 3.50 -48.96 17.56
N LEU A 62 2.79 -49.42 16.54
CA LEU A 62 2.15 -48.58 15.54
C LEU A 62 0.98 -47.79 16.16
N ILE A 63 0.15 -48.44 16.97
CA ILE A 63 -0.99 -47.81 17.66
C ILE A 63 -0.49 -46.69 18.60
N SER A 64 0.57 -46.96 19.35
CA SER A 64 1.21 -45.94 20.20
C SER A 64 1.71 -44.73 19.41
N VAL A 65 2.42 -44.97 18.30
CA VAL A 65 2.92 -43.89 17.43
C VAL A 65 1.77 -43.11 16.76
N LEU A 66 0.71 -43.78 16.34
CA LEU A 66 -0.50 -43.15 15.79
C LEU A 66 -1.15 -42.20 16.78
N ASN A 67 -1.29 -42.63 18.04
CA ASN A 67 -1.83 -41.79 19.11
C ASN A 67 -0.94 -40.58 19.39
N VAL A 68 0.37 -40.78 19.54
CA VAL A 68 1.32 -39.66 19.75
C VAL A 68 1.32 -38.69 18.56
N SER A 69 1.27 -39.19 17.32
CA SER A 69 1.21 -38.36 16.11
C SER A 69 -0.10 -37.58 16.04
N LYS A 70 -1.23 -38.21 16.38
CA LYS A 70 -2.55 -37.56 16.44
C LYS A 70 -2.57 -36.43 17.47
N ASP A 71 -2.05 -36.68 18.67
CA ASP A 71 -2.04 -35.69 19.75
C ASP A 71 -1.10 -34.52 19.39
N THR A 72 0.09 -34.81 18.86
CA THR A 72 1.04 -33.78 18.40
C THR A 72 0.44 -32.96 17.24
N ALA A 73 -0.24 -33.60 16.29
CA ALA A 73 -0.91 -32.91 15.18
C ALA A 73 -2.07 -32.03 15.68
N ALA A 74 -2.82 -32.47 16.70
CA ALA A 74 -3.86 -31.66 17.32
C ALA A 74 -3.25 -30.40 17.98
N GLU A 75 -2.16 -30.55 18.73
CA GLU A 75 -1.45 -29.44 19.37
C GLU A 75 -0.90 -28.43 18.35
N VAL A 76 -0.25 -28.91 17.28
CA VAL A 76 0.27 -28.05 16.21
C VAL A 76 -0.88 -27.32 15.49
N ARG A 77 -2.02 -27.98 15.28
CA ARG A 77 -3.19 -27.37 14.66
C ARG A 77 -3.78 -26.25 15.51
N GLU A 78 -3.84 -26.44 16.83
CA GLU A 78 -4.25 -25.40 17.78
C GLU A 78 -3.29 -24.21 17.76
N LYS A 79 -1.97 -24.47 17.81
CA LYS A 79 -0.94 -23.42 17.70
C LYS A 79 -1.05 -22.63 16.39
N LEU A 80 -1.32 -23.30 15.26
CA LEU A 80 -1.53 -22.63 13.97
C LEU A 80 -2.82 -21.80 13.95
N ALA A 81 -3.88 -22.24 14.64
CA ALA A 81 -5.11 -21.46 14.78
C ALA A 81 -4.87 -20.17 15.59
N ILE A 82 -4.21 -20.28 16.74
CA ILE A 82 -3.83 -19.12 17.56
C ILE A 82 -2.92 -18.18 16.77
N ALA A 83 -1.93 -18.72 16.06
CA ALA A 83 -1.02 -17.93 15.24
C ALA A 83 -1.75 -17.14 14.13
N LYS A 84 -2.79 -17.73 13.52
CA LYS A 84 -3.62 -17.05 12.53
C LYS A 84 -4.39 -15.87 13.12
N ASP A 85 -4.96 -16.03 14.31
CA ASP A 85 -5.67 -14.94 14.98
C ASP A 85 -4.72 -13.81 15.39
N THR A 86 -3.51 -14.16 15.86
CA THR A 86 -2.46 -13.18 16.14
C THR A 86 -1.99 -12.47 14.86
N GLU A 87 -1.86 -13.18 13.74
CA GLU A 87 -1.52 -12.60 12.44
C GLU A 87 -2.54 -11.54 12.01
N ILE A 88 -3.84 -11.81 12.20
CA ILE A 88 -4.91 -10.86 11.90
C ILE A 88 -4.76 -9.60 12.76
N LYS A 89 -4.50 -9.73 14.07
CA LYS A 89 -4.30 -8.60 14.98
C LYS A 89 -3.08 -7.76 14.60
N ILE A 90 -1.96 -8.42 14.28
CA ILE A 90 -0.74 -7.75 13.82
C ILE A 90 -1.03 -7.00 12.52
N ASN A 91 -1.68 -7.65 11.55
CA ASN A 91 -2.00 -6.99 10.29
C ASN A 91 -2.94 -5.80 10.50
N ALA A 92 -3.95 -5.90 11.37
CA ALA A 92 -4.81 -4.76 11.70
C ALA A 92 -4.01 -3.58 12.28
N ALA A 93 -3.08 -3.83 13.20
CA ALA A 93 -2.21 -2.80 13.75
C ALA A 93 -1.27 -2.18 12.69
N ARG A 94 -0.82 -2.97 11.72
CA ARG A 94 0.00 -2.49 10.59
C ARG A 94 -0.81 -1.57 9.68
N GLU A 95 -2.07 -1.91 9.41
CA GLU A 95 -2.96 -1.13 8.54
C GLU A 95 -3.20 0.30 9.05
N GLU A 96 -3.08 0.56 10.36
CA GLU A 96 -3.12 1.92 10.91
C GLU A 96 -2.06 2.85 10.30
N PHE A 97 -0.91 2.31 9.89
CA PHE A 97 0.19 3.05 9.28
C PHE A 97 0.08 3.19 7.76
N ARG A 98 -0.87 2.48 7.13
CA ARG A 98 -1.07 2.49 5.67
C ARG A 98 -1.19 3.88 5.06
N PRO A 99 -1.89 4.87 5.67
CA PRO A 99 -2.01 6.22 5.08
C PRO A 99 -0.67 6.88 4.75
N VAL A 100 0.38 6.65 5.54
CA VAL A 100 1.73 7.18 5.29
C VAL A 100 2.35 6.51 4.05
N ALA A 101 2.19 5.19 3.94
CA ALA A 101 2.68 4.41 2.80
C ALA A 101 1.92 4.76 1.51
N THR A 102 0.59 4.89 1.58
CA THR A 102 -0.25 5.34 0.46
C THR A 102 0.19 6.73 -0.01
N ARG A 103 0.42 7.67 0.92
CA ARG A 103 0.95 9.01 0.60
C ARG A 103 2.29 8.93 -0.11
N GLY A 104 3.23 8.15 0.43
CA GLY A 104 4.56 7.97 -0.16
C GLY A 104 4.49 7.38 -1.58
N SER A 105 3.65 6.38 -1.79
CA SER A 105 3.38 5.76 -3.11
C SER A 105 2.90 6.80 -4.12
N VAL A 106 1.88 7.60 -3.77
CA VAL A 106 1.35 8.66 -4.65
C VAL A 106 2.44 9.67 -5.02
N LEU A 107 3.22 10.13 -4.03
CA LEU A 107 4.29 11.10 -4.25
C LEU A 107 5.41 10.53 -5.13
N TYR A 108 5.81 9.28 -4.93
CA TYR A 108 6.84 8.64 -5.75
C TYR A 108 6.40 8.48 -7.20
N PHE A 109 5.19 7.97 -7.45
CA PHE A 109 4.69 7.83 -8.82
C PHE A 109 4.51 9.18 -9.51
N LEU A 110 4.09 10.22 -8.78
CA LEU A 110 4.08 11.58 -9.32
C LEU A 110 5.48 12.03 -9.75
N ILE A 111 6.49 11.80 -8.91
CA ILE A 111 7.89 12.12 -9.22
C ILE A 111 8.35 11.38 -10.48
N CYS A 112 8.09 10.07 -10.59
CA CYS A 112 8.47 9.30 -11.76
C CYS A 112 7.80 9.82 -13.03
N ASN A 113 6.53 10.24 -12.94
CA ASN A 113 5.80 10.80 -14.07
C ASN A 113 6.36 12.15 -14.55
N MET A 114 7.13 12.88 -13.72
CA MET A 114 7.80 14.10 -14.16
C MET A 114 8.86 13.84 -15.25
N ALA A 115 9.37 12.61 -15.37
CA ALA A 115 10.27 12.24 -16.46
C ALA A 115 9.60 12.34 -17.84
N MET A 116 8.26 12.25 -17.91
CA MET A 116 7.50 12.44 -19.16
C MET A 116 7.42 13.91 -19.58
N VAL A 117 7.57 14.84 -18.63
CA VAL A 117 7.61 16.29 -18.90
C VAL A 117 8.99 16.66 -19.45
N ASN A 118 10.03 16.17 -18.78
CA ASN A 118 11.41 16.33 -19.21
C ASN A 118 12.24 15.14 -18.73
N VAL A 119 13.00 14.54 -19.64
CA VAL A 119 13.86 13.37 -19.37
C VAL A 119 14.86 13.63 -18.24
N MET A 120 15.26 14.88 -18.00
CA MET A 120 16.17 15.26 -16.91
C MET A 120 15.55 15.13 -15.51
N TYR A 121 14.22 14.99 -15.38
CA TYR A 121 13.53 14.89 -14.09
C TYR A 121 13.46 13.47 -13.52
N GLN A 122 14.26 12.55 -14.05
CA GLN A 122 14.37 11.20 -13.54
C GLN A 122 14.84 11.16 -12.08
N THR A 123 14.31 10.21 -11.34
CA THR A 123 14.61 10.02 -9.91
C THR A 123 14.66 8.55 -9.63
N SER A 124 15.68 8.10 -8.91
CA SER A 124 15.74 6.72 -8.48
C SER A 124 14.84 6.47 -7.27
N LEU A 125 14.38 5.23 -7.13
CA LEU A 125 13.65 4.79 -5.94
C LEU A 125 14.50 4.96 -4.67
N VAL A 126 15.80 4.70 -4.75
CA VAL A 126 16.74 4.83 -3.62
C VAL A 126 16.76 6.26 -3.07
N GLN A 127 16.89 7.26 -3.95
CA GLN A 127 16.86 8.68 -3.54
C GLN A 127 15.53 9.04 -2.86
N PHE A 128 14.42 8.52 -3.37
CA PHE A 128 13.11 8.75 -2.76
C PHE A 128 13.02 8.10 -1.38
N LEU A 129 13.47 6.84 -1.24
CA LEU A 129 13.45 6.09 0.01
C LEU A 129 14.29 6.79 1.10
N GLU A 130 15.44 7.38 0.75
CA GLU A 130 16.21 8.20 1.68
C GLU A 130 15.43 9.43 2.18
N ARG A 131 14.75 10.15 1.27
CA ARG A 131 13.89 11.29 1.67
C ARG A 131 12.71 10.83 2.52
N PHE A 132 12.16 9.65 2.23
CA PHE A 132 11.08 9.05 2.99
C PHE A 132 11.53 8.76 4.44
N ASP A 133 12.69 8.14 4.65
CA ASP A 133 13.24 7.94 6.00
C ASP A 133 13.52 9.26 6.70
N TRP A 134 14.12 10.20 5.99
CA TRP A 134 14.42 11.52 6.51
C TRP A 134 13.15 12.22 7.02
N SER A 135 12.04 12.06 6.31
CA SER A 135 10.74 12.61 6.72
C SER A 135 10.24 12.01 8.03
N MET A 136 10.40 10.70 8.24
CA MET A 136 10.01 10.04 9.49
C MET A 136 10.93 10.45 10.66
N LEU A 137 12.22 10.64 10.39
CA LEU A 137 13.19 11.05 11.40
C LEU A 137 13.00 12.52 11.84
N LYS A 138 12.71 13.43 10.91
CA LYS A 138 12.63 14.88 11.18
C LYS A 138 11.23 15.40 11.53
N SER A 139 10.18 14.68 11.19
CA SER A 139 8.81 15.05 11.56
C SER A 139 8.62 15.05 13.07
N GLU A 140 7.69 15.91 13.53
CA GLU A 140 7.36 16.06 14.94
C GLU A 140 6.88 14.74 15.56
N LYS A 141 7.46 14.38 16.70
CA LYS A 141 7.09 13.17 17.43
C LYS A 141 5.83 13.43 18.26
N SER A 142 4.94 12.44 18.32
CA SER A 142 3.70 12.51 19.10
C SER A 142 3.42 11.13 19.69
N PRO A 143 2.97 11.04 20.96
CA PRO A 143 2.58 9.78 21.58
C PRO A 143 1.28 9.22 21.00
N ILE A 144 0.43 10.09 20.43
CA ILE A 144 -0.81 9.69 19.75
C ILE A 144 -0.48 9.26 18.33
N THR A 145 -0.73 7.99 17.99
CA THR A 145 -0.44 7.40 16.67
C THR A 145 -1.06 8.22 15.54
N SER A 146 -2.36 8.50 15.57
CA SER A 146 -3.03 9.23 14.48
C SER A 146 -2.42 10.62 14.22
N ARG A 147 -2.08 11.36 15.28
CA ARG A 147 -1.43 12.67 15.17
C ARG A 147 0.00 12.55 14.64
N ARG A 148 0.74 11.53 15.10
CA ARG A 148 2.08 11.20 14.59
C ARG A 148 2.07 10.92 13.08
N LEU A 149 1.11 10.12 12.60
CA LEU A 149 0.96 9.81 11.19
C LEU A 149 0.70 11.06 10.34
N ASN A 150 -0.16 11.96 10.81
CA ASN A 150 -0.42 13.23 10.12
C ASN A 150 0.84 14.09 10.01
N TYR A 151 1.63 14.21 11.09
CA TYR A 151 2.89 14.94 11.04
C TYR A 151 3.91 14.35 10.07
N ILE A 152 4.00 13.01 9.97
CA ILE A 152 4.84 12.35 8.97
C ILE A 152 4.34 12.68 7.57
N ILE A 153 3.03 12.57 7.31
CA ILE A 153 2.41 12.82 6.00
C ILE A 153 2.65 14.26 5.54
N GLU A 154 2.44 15.23 6.42
CA GLU A 154 2.63 16.65 6.13
C GLU A 154 4.11 16.96 5.86
N TYR A 155 5.00 16.51 6.73
CA TYR A 155 6.44 16.73 6.55
C TYR A 155 6.97 16.05 5.30
N LEU A 156 6.55 14.80 5.01
CA LEU A 156 6.93 14.07 3.81
C LEU A 156 6.50 14.82 2.55
N THR A 157 5.26 15.32 2.53
CA THR A 157 4.75 16.09 1.38
C THR A 157 5.60 17.35 1.16
N TYR A 158 5.93 18.08 2.23
CA TYR A 158 6.77 19.27 2.16
C TYR A 158 8.22 18.96 1.73
N GLU A 159 8.84 17.94 2.31
CA GLU A 159 10.23 17.55 2.01
C GLU A 159 10.36 17.12 0.54
N ILE A 160 9.42 16.33 0.02
CA ILE A 160 9.40 15.93 -1.38
C ILE A 160 9.18 17.12 -2.30
N PHE A 161 8.25 18.02 -1.97
CA PHE A 161 8.05 19.26 -2.71
C PHE A 161 9.35 20.08 -2.77
N LYS A 162 9.99 20.31 -1.62
CA LYS A 162 11.23 21.08 -1.53
C LYS A 162 12.38 20.43 -2.29
N TYR A 163 12.55 19.12 -2.15
CA TYR A 163 13.58 18.35 -2.84
C TYR A 163 13.40 18.43 -4.36
N LYS A 164 12.17 18.29 -4.86
CA LYS A 164 11.90 18.33 -6.29
C LYS A 164 11.93 19.71 -6.90
N SER A 165 11.36 20.70 -6.23
CA SER A 165 11.39 22.08 -6.70
C SER A 165 12.81 22.64 -6.88
N ARG A 166 13.84 22.05 -6.24
CA ARG A 166 15.25 22.40 -6.48
C ARG A 166 15.79 21.92 -7.83
N GLY A 167 15.30 20.79 -8.35
CA GLY A 167 15.74 20.20 -9.62
C GLY A 167 14.86 20.53 -10.82
N LEU A 168 13.69 21.15 -10.60
CA LEU A 168 12.77 21.54 -11.66
C LEU A 168 13.10 22.93 -12.21
N TYR A 169 12.91 23.10 -13.53
CA TYR A 169 12.90 24.44 -14.14
C TYR A 169 11.70 25.23 -13.62
N GLU A 170 11.85 26.56 -13.54
CA GLU A 170 10.84 27.46 -12.98
C GLU A 170 9.45 27.27 -13.61
N ILE A 171 9.41 27.09 -14.93
CA ILE A 171 8.18 26.89 -15.70
C ILE A 171 7.39 25.63 -15.28
N HIS A 172 8.05 24.62 -14.72
CA HIS A 172 7.43 23.35 -14.36
C HIS A 172 7.10 23.23 -12.87
N LYS A 173 7.54 24.18 -12.02
CA LYS A 173 7.31 24.13 -10.57
C LYS A 173 5.82 24.23 -10.23
N TYR A 174 5.11 25.20 -10.80
CA TYR A 174 3.66 25.36 -10.57
C TYR A 174 2.86 24.16 -11.05
N MET A 175 3.21 23.62 -12.21
CA MET A 175 2.58 22.41 -12.73
C MET A 175 2.78 21.23 -11.77
N PHE A 176 3.99 21.04 -11.24
CA PHE A 176 4.26 19.98 -10.26
C PHE A 176 3.46 20.16 -8.98
N VAL A 177 3.36 21.37 -8.44
CA VAL A 177 2.56 21.67 -7.24
C VAL A 177 1.08 21.38 -7.48
N LEU A 178 0.54 21.84 -8.61
CA LEU A 178 -0.86 21.59 -8.97
C LEU A 178 -1.13 20.08 -9.13
N LEU A 179 -0.26 19.36 -9.83
CA LEU A 179 -0.38 17.91 -9.98
C LEU A 179 -0.26 17.19 -8.63
N MET A 180 0.61 17.66 -7.73
CA MET A 180 0.73 17.10 -6.38
C MET A 180 -0.57 17.26 -5.60
N ALA A 181 -1.15 18.45 -5.57
CA ALA A 181 -2.43 18.70 -4.89
C ALA A 181 -3.55 17.83 -5.49
N LEU A 182 -3.70 17.82 -6.82
CA LEU A 182 -4.73 17.02 -7.50
C LEU A 182 -4.56 15.52 -7.25
N LYS A 183 -3.33 14.99 -7.30
CA LYS A 183 -3.09 13.56 -7.02
C LYS A 183 -3.40 13.19 -5.57
N ILE A 184 -3.11 14.08 -4.64
CA ILE A 184 -3.44 13.93 -3.23
C ILE A 184 -4.96 13.92 -3.02
N ASP A 185 -5.68 14.85 -3.63
CA ASP A 185 -7.14 14.96 -3.47
C ASP A 185 -7.89 13.85 -4.20
N MET A 186 -7.37 13.39 -5.34
CA MET A 186 -7.87 12.18 -6.00
C MET A 186 -7.69 10.93 -5.12
N GLN A 187 -6.57 10.82 -4.39
CA GLN A 187 -6.35 9.70 -3.47
C GLN A 187 -7.29 9.76 -2.25
N LYS A 188 -7.65 10.97 -1.80
CA LYS A 188 -8.63 11.20 -0.72
C LYS A 188 -10.09 11.12 -1.20
N GLU A 189 -10.32 10.85 -2.49
CA GLU A 189 -11.64 10.81 -3.11
C GLU A 189 -12.41 12.14 -3.05
N HIS A 190 -11.71 13.26 -2.82
CA HIS A 190 -12.32 14.59 -2.90
C HIS A 190 -12.61 15.03 -4.34
N ILE A 191 -11.85 14.49 -5.30
CA ILE A 191 -11.98 14.77 -6.73
C ILE A 191 -12.09 13.43 -7.46
N THR A 192 -13.17 13.28 -8.22
CA THR A 192 -13.36 12.09 -9.06
C THR A 192 -12.40 12.11 -10.25
N HIS A 193 -12.09 10.93 -10.79
CA HIS A 193 -11.25 10.85 -11.99
C HIS A 193 -11.86 11.60 -13.17
N GLU A 194 -13.19 11.62 -13.27
CA GLU A 194 -13.91 12.34 -14.34
C GLU A 194 -13.79 13.86 -14.20
N GLU A 195 -13.91 14.40 -13.00
CA GLU A 195 -13.69 15.83 -12.74
C GLU A 195 -12.25 16.23 -13.07
N PHE A 196 -11.27 15.41 -12.69
CA PHE A 196 -9.88 15.64 -13.06
C PHE A 196 -9.67 15.62 -14.59
N GLN A 197 -10.25 14.64 -15.29
CA GLN A 197 -10.16 14.56 -16.76
C GLN A 197 -10.83 15.76 -17.42
N THR A 198 -11.99 16.17 -16.91
CA THR A 198 -12.72 17.36 -17.37
C THR A 198 -11.89 18.62 -17.16
N PHE A 199 -11.27 18.79 -16.00
CA PHE A 199 -10.40 19.93 -15.68
C PHE A 199 -9.23 20.05 -16.66
N ILE A 200 -8.56 18.92 -16.96
CA ILE A 200 -7.40 18.92 -17.87
C ILE A 200 -7.81 19.06 -19.34
N LYS A 201 -8.89 18.41 -19.78
CA LYS A 201 -9.32 18.40 -21.19
C LYS A 201 -10.19 19.61 -21.55
N GLY A 202 -10.81 20.28 -20.58
CA GLY A 202 -11.56 21.52 -20.75
C GLY A 202 -12.69 21.46 -21.80
N GLY A 203 -13.21 20.27 -22.12
CA GLY A 203 -14.19 20.10 -23.20
C GLY A 203 -13.62 20.28 -24.62
N ALA A 204 -12.30 20.27 -24.81
CA ALA A 204 -11.66 20.43 -26.11
C ALA A 204 -12.09 19.37 -27.15
N ALA A 205 -12.56 18.20 -26.68
CA ALA A 205 -13.08 17.11 -27.50
C ALA A 205 -14.58 17.24 -27.86
N LEU A 206 -15.29 18.28 -27.42
CA LEU A 206 -16.71 18.47 -27.73
C LEU A 206 -16.91 19.18 -29.08
N ASP A 207 -17.71 18.56 -29.95
CA ASP A 207 -18.13 19.15 -31.22
C ASP A 207 -19.01 20.41 -30.99
N LEU A 208 -18.67 21.48 -31.70
CA LEU A 208 -19.38 22.77 -31.67
C LEU A 208 -20.84 22.64 -32.10
N ASN A 209 -21.11 21.72 -33.04
CA ASN A 209 -22.44 21.54 -33.63
C ASN A 209 -23.40 20.83 -32.67
N ALA A 210 -22.88 20.02 -31.75
CA ALA A 210 -23.69 19.33 -30.76
C ALA A 210 -24.11 20.23 -29.58
N CYS A 211 -23.60 21.45 -29.45
CA CYS A 211 -23.79 22.30 -28.27
C CYS A 211 -25.12 23.09 -28.28
N PRO A 212 -25.92 23.06 -27.19
CA PRO A 212 -27.21 23.78 -27.08
C PRO A 212 -27.07 25.29 -27.34
N PRO A 213 -28.13 26.02 -27.71
CA PRO A 213 -28.04 27.46 -28.02
C PRO A 213 -27.42 28.26 -26.86
N LYS A 214 -26.75 29.38 -27.18
CA LYS A 214 -26.02 30.19 -26.18
C LYS A 214 -26.98 30.64 -25.06
N PRO A 215 -26.67 30.39 -23.78
CA PRO A 215 -27.56 30.80 -22.69
C PRO A 215 -27.57 32.31 -22.46
N ALA A 216 -26.51 33.04 -22.82
CA ALA A 216 -26.47 34.50 -22.73
C ALA A 216 -25.59 35.14 -23.83
N LYS A 217 -25.88 36.40 -24.17
CA LYS A 217 -25.20 37.15 -25.24
C LYS A 217 -23.73 37.45 -24.94
N TRP A 218 -23.35 37.59 -23.67
CA TRP A 218 -21.97 37.86 -23.24
C TRP A 218 -21.06 36.62 -23.31
N ILE A 219 -21.62 35.42 -23.50
CA ILE A 219 -20.83 34.19 -23.66
C ILE A 219 -20.34 34.10 -25.11
N THR A 220 -19.02 34.17 -25.25
CA THR A 220 -18.33 34.03 -26.53
C THR A 220 -18.47 32.60 -27.06
N ARG A 221 -18.36 32.43 -28.39
CA ARG A 221 -18.46 31.09 -29.01
C ARG A 221 -17.37 30.13 -28.51
N SER A 222 -16.20 30.65 -28.12
CA SER A 222 -15.11 29.88 -27.51
C SER A 222 -15.42 29.43 -26.08
N SER A 223 -15.99 30.31 -25.25
CA SER A 223 -16.38 30.00 -23.86
C SER A 223 -17.49 28.94 -23.78
N LYS A 224 -18.38 28.89 -24.79
CA LYS A 224 -19.46 27.89 -24.92
C LYS A 224 -18.97 26.42 -24.96
N ARG A 225 -17.77 26.17 -25.50
CA ARG A 225 -17.21 24.80 -25.61
C ARG A 225 -16.78 24.27 -24.24
N SER A 226 -16.27 25.14 -23.38
CA SER A 226 -15.81 24.81 -22.03
C SER A 226 -16.97 24.62 -21.05
N SER A 227 -18.06 25.41 -21.17
CA SER A 227 -19.19 25.39 -20.23
C SER A 227 -20.04 24.11 -20.25
N ARG A 228 -19.94 23.28 -21.30
CA ARG A 228 -20.68 22.00 -21.40
C ARG A 228 -19.94 20.82 -20.78
N ALA A 229 -18.61 20.91 -20.68
CA ALA A 229 -17.79 19.81 -20.16
C ALA A 229 -17.90 19.69 -18.64
N ALA A 230 -18.34 20.74 -17.94
CA ALA A 230 -18.62 20.65 -16.52
C ALA A 230 -19.77 19.65 -16.26
N PRO A 231 -19.63 18.73 -15.28
CA PRO A 231 -20.75 17.92 -14.81
C PRO A 231 -21.93 18.85 -14.49
N ARG A 232 -23.16 18.44 -14.82
CA ARG A 232 -24.36 19.24 -14.51
C ARG A 232 -24.46 19.40 -12.99
N TRP A 233 -23.95 20.50 -12.48
CA TRP A 233 -24.19 20.99 -11.13
C TRP A 233 -25.34 21.99 -11.15
N ILE A 234 -26.53 21.53 -11.60
CA ILE A 234 -27.87 22.09 -11.33
C ILE A 234 -28.86 20.92 -11.41
#